data_AF-A0A7S0AJ49-F1
#
_entry.id   AF-A0A7S0AJ49-F1
#
_cell.length_a   1.000
_cell.length_b   1.000
_cell.length_c   1.000
_cell.angle_alpha   90.00
_cell.angle_beta   90.00
_cell.angle_gamma   90.00
#
_symmetry.space_group_name_H-M   'P 1'
#
loop_
_entity.id
_entity.type
_entity.pdbx_description
1 polymer ?
#
loop_
_entity_poly.entity_id
_entity_poly.type
_entity_poly.pdbx_seq_one_letter_code
_entity_poly.pdbx_strand_id
1 'polypeptide(L)'
;KLGFLEDTTQIDILIPRLRTAVRAATGGTGKASDINFSSLQAELDAISRENVLKFKTPPFFTIIIRSLTILEGFALSVDPKFRLVRGAYPYVLRQLLSPDGEERTPESLRQLLIQLLTVDGKGQEIEWDRLRSLLLLAEKASKNYNPNEDNADDKRSVSRQTIELFIKFLTSKTGMFMKKPLVYELSEAIDGMA
;
A
#
# COMPACT_ATOMS: atom_id res chain seq x y z
N LYS A 1 -17.53 6.82 -6.41
CA LYS A 1 -17.40 6.82 -4.92
C LYS A 1 -17.52 5.38 -4.43
N LEU A 2 -16.73 4.96 -3.44
CA LEU A 2 -16.65 3.55 -3.00
C LEU A 2 -17.75 3.10 -2.02
N GLY A 3 -18.62 4.00 -1.57
CA GLY A 3 -19.80 3.68 -0.75
C GLY A 3 -19.58 3.57 0.76
N PHE A 4 -18.36 3.79 1.26
CA PHE A 4 -18.03 3.65 2.69
C PHE A 4 -18.54 4.78 3.60
N LEU A 5 -18.73 5.97 3.02
CA LEU A 5 -19.09 7.19 3.73
C LEU A 5 -20.23 7.89 3.01
N GLU A 6 -21.34 8.08 3.70
CA GLU A 6 -22.46 8.91 3.25
C GLU A 6 -22.16 10.40 3.46
N ASP A 7 -21.37 10.73 4.49
CA ASP A 7 -21.05 12.08 4.93
C ASP A 7 -19.57 12.19 5.32
N THR A 8 -18.86 13.15 4.72
CA THR A 8 -17.41 13.33 4.90
C THR A 8 -17.05 14.23 6.09
N THR A 9 -18.03 14.78 6.79
CA THR A 9 -17.80 15.67 7.96
C THR A 9 -17.10 14.98 9.13
N GLN A 10 -17.12 13.65 9.19
CA GLN A 10 -16.56 12.86 10.30
C GLN A 10 -15.20 12.25 9.98
N ILE A 11 -14.58 12.62 8.86
CA ILE A 11 -13.30 12.04 8.42
C ILE A 11 -12.21 12.20 9.49
N ASP A 12 -12.17 13.35 10.17
CA ASP A 12 -11.17 13.64 11.20
C ASP A 12 -11.25 12.70 12.42
N ILE A 13 -12.44 12.17 12.70
CA ILE A 13 -12.67 11.20 13.79
C ILE A 13 -12.43 9.78 13.28
N LEU A 14 -12.79 9.50 12.03
CA LEU A 14 -12.70 8.16 11.46
C LEU A 14 -11.26 7.73 11.16
N ILE A 15 -10.41 8.63 10.63
CA ILE A 15 -9.01 8.31 10.32
C ILE A 15 -8.24 7.73 11.52
N PRO A 16 -8.22 8.36 12.71
CA PRO A 16 -7.49 7.81 13.86
C PRO A 16 -8.07 6.48 14.34
N ARG A 17 -9.40 6.27 14.22
CA ARG A 17 -10.04 4.98 14.53
C ARG A 17 -9.63 3.88 13.57
N LEU A 18 -9.69 4.13 12.26
CA LEU A 18 -9.22 3.20 11.24
C LEU A 18 -7.73 2.88 11.40
N ARG A 19 -6.90 3.89 11.73
CA ARG A 19 -5.48 3.67 12.02
C ARG A 19 -5.27 2.72 13.19
N THR A 20 -6.05 2.89 14.26
CA THR A 20 -6.00 2.03 15.44
C THR A 20 -6.44 0.61 15.11
N ALA A 21 -7.56 0.47 14.41
CA ALA A 21 -8.08 -0.81 13.91
C ALA A 21 -7.07 -1.55 13.04
N VAL A 22 -6.46 -0.88 12.05
CA VAL A 22 -5.44 -1.49 11.18
C VAL A 22 -4.22 -1.92 12.01
N ARG A 23 -3.79 -1.12 12.99
CA ARG A 23 -2.68 -1.50 13.88
C ARG A 23 -3.05 -2.70 14.77
N ALA A 24 -4.26 -2.75 15.31
CA ALA A 24 -4.75 -3.89 16.08
C ALA A 24 -4.79 -5.16 15.23
N ALA A 25 -5.22 -5.06 13.97
CA ALA A 25 -5.24 -6.17 13.01
C ALA A 25 -3.84 -6.72 12.67
N THR A 26 -2.77 -5.98 12.94
CA THR A 26 -1.38 -6.47 12.82
C THR A 26 -0.86 -7.17 14.09
N GLY A 27 -1.69 -7.34 15.12
CA GLY A 27 -1.23 -7.79 16.44
C GLY A 27 -0.34 -6.75 17.15
N GLY A 28 -0.46 -5.47 16.78
CA GLY A 28 0.29 -4.36 17.37
C GLY A 28 1.64 -4.05 16.72
N THR A 29 2.14 -4.88 15.79
CA THR A 29 3.45 -4.68 15.14
C THR A 29 3.47 -3.45 14.23
N GLY A 30 2.32 -3.04 13.70
CA GLY A 30 2.18 -1.93 12.76
C GLY A 30 2.68 -2.25 11.35
N LYS A 31 3.13 -3.48 11.08
CA LYS A 31 3.61 -3.89 9.76
C LYS A 31 2.46 -4.40 8.91
N ALA A 32 2.33 -3.91 7.69
CA ALA A 32 1.29 -4.37 6.76
C ALA A 32 1.37 -5.88 6.48
N SER A 33 2.58 -6.45 6.52
CA SER A 33 2.84 -7.89 6.37
C SER A 33 2.25 -8.76 7.47
N ASP A 34 1.86 -8.18 8.61
CA ASP A 34 1.37 -8.93 9.77
C ASP A 34 -0.15 -8.82 9.93
N ILE A 35 -0.83 -8.11 9.01
CA ILE A 35 -2.29 -7.98 9.01
C ILE A 35 -2.93 -9.37 8.96
N ASN A 36 -3.84 -9.60 9.90
CA ASN A 36 -4.74 -10.74 9.94
C ASN A 36 -6.16 -10.28 9.55
N PHE A 37 -6.77 -10.96 8.58
CA PHE A 37 -8.08 -10.61 8.04
C PHE A 37 -9.22 -10.86 9.02
N SER A 38 -9.11 -11.86 9.90
CA SER A 38 -10.13 -12.10 10.95
C SER A 38 -10.16 -10.96 11.96
N SER A 39 -8.99 -10.48 12.39
CA SER A 39 -8.86 -9.32 13.25
C SER A 39 -9.30 -8.04 12.53
N LEU A 40 -8.89 -7.84 11.28
CA LEU A 40 -9.31 -6.71 10.46
C LEU A 40 -10.84 -6.65 10.32
N GLN A 41 -11.48 -7.79 10.06
CA GLN A 41 -12.94 -7.86 9.97
C GLN A 41 -13.60 -7.49 11.30
N ALA A 42 -13.12 -8.02 12.42
CA ALA A 42 -13.66 -7.72 13.75
C ALA A 42 -13.56 -6.22 14.09
N GLU A 43 -12.43 -5.59 13.78
CA GLU A 43 -12.19 -4.15 13.99
C GLU A 43 -13.09 -3.29 13.10
N LEU A 44 -13.26 -3.64 11.82
CA LEU A 44 -14.18 -2.92 10.92
C LEU A 44 -15.63 -3.06 11.37
N ASP A 45 -16.02 -4.25 11.83
CA ASP A 45 -17.36 -4.49 12.37
C ASP A 45 -17.59 -3.70 13.66
N ALA A 46 -16.56 -3.53 14.51
CA ALA A 46 -16.64 -2.68 15.70
C ALA A 46 -16.87 -1.21 15.33
N ILE A 47 -16.08 -0.65 14.41
CA ILE A 47 -16.25 0.73 13.93
C ILE A 47 -17.64 0.94 13.32
N SER A 48 -18.13 -0.03 12.55
CA SER A 48 -19.47 0.01 11.94
C SER A 48 -20.60 -0.01 12.99
N ARG A 49 -20.46 -0.81 14.06
CA ARG A 49 -21.45 -0.90 15.15
C ARG A 49 -21.48 0.31 16.06
N GLU A 50 -20.41 1.10 16.12
CA GLU A 50 -20.30 2.19 17.09
C GLU A 50 -21.39 3.26 16.92
N ASN A 51 -22.20 3.27 15.84
CA ASN A 51 -23.38 4.14 15.59
C ASN A 51 -23.14 5.66 15.68
N VAL A 52 -21.98 6.09 16.17
CA VAL A 52 -21.49 7.46 16.25
C VAL A 52 -20.92 7.89 14.90
N LEU A 53 -20.43 6.93 14.11
CA LEU A 53 -19.82 7.16 12.79
C LEU A 53 -20.78 6.74 11.68
N LYS A 54 -21.01 7.61 10.68
CA LYS A 54 -21.71 7.26 9.42
C LYS A 54 -20.81 6.43 8.48
N PHE A 55 -20.07 5.49 9.05
CA PHE A 55 -19.19 4.56 8.35
C PHE A 55 -19.90 3.21 8.20
N LYS A 56 -20.03 2.74 6.96
CA LYS A 56 -20.63 1.43 6.66
C LYS A 56 -19.77 0.71 5.64
N THR A 57 -19.44 -0.55 5.89
CA THR A 57 -18.77 -1.38 4.89
C THR A 57 -19.77 -1.79 3.81
N PRO A 58 -19.56 -1.41 2.53
CA PRO A 58 -20.49 -1.78 1.46
C PRO A 58 -20.54 -3.31 1.26
N PRO A 59 -21.68 -3.87 0.85
CA PRO A 59 -21.87 -5.32 0.73
C PRO A 59 -20.79 -6.03 -0.09
N PHE A 60 -20.38 -5.43 -1.21
CA PHE A 60 -19.33 -5.97 -2.08
C PHE A 60 -17.99 -6.16 -1.33
N PHE A 61 -17.57 -5.17 -0.55
CA PHE A 61 -16.33 -5.26 0.23
C PHE A 61 -16.45 -6.26 1.38
N THR A 62 -17.61 -6.34 2.04
CA THR A 62 -17.87 -7.35 3.07
C THR A 62 -17.71 -8.77 2.52
N ILE A 63 -18.20 -9.04 1.31
CA ILE A 63 -18.06 -10.36 0.66
C ILE A 63 -16.58 -10.67 0.36
N ILE A 64 -15.82 -9.68 -0.13
CA ILE A 64 -14.39 -9.84 -0.39
C ILE A 64 -13.65 -10.16 0.92
N ILE A 65 -13.83 -9.34 1.96
CA ILE A 65 -13.15 -9.52 3.26
C ILE A 65 -13.51 -10.87 3.87
N ARG A 66 -14.79 -11.29 3.81
CA ARG A 66 -15.23 -12.59 4.32
C ARG A 66 -14.58 -13.75 3.57
N SER A 67 -14.51 -13.67 2.25
CA SER A 67 -13.83 -14.68 1.42
C SER A 67 -12.34 -14.79 1.78
N LEU A 68 -11.65 -13.64 1.91
CA LEU A 68 -10.24 -13.60 2.28
C LEU A 68 -10.01 -14.13 3.71
N THR A 69 -10.91 -13.83 4.64
CA THR A 69 -10.85 -14.34 6.02
C THR A 69 -10.97 -15.86 6.08
N ILE A 70 -11.88 -16.45 5.29
CA ILE A 70 -12.04 -17.91 5.21
C ILE A 70 -10.79 -18.56 4.59
N LEU A 71 -10.27 -17.99 3.49
CA LEU A 71 -9.06 -18.49 2.84
C LEU A 71 -7.84 -18.39 3.74
N GLU A 72 -7.67 -17.29 4.46
CA GLU A 72 -6.59 -17.13 5.43
C GLU A 72 -6.73 -18.09 6.62
N GLY A 73 -7.96 -18.27 7.14
CA GLY A 73 -8.23 -19.25 8.20
C GLY A 73 -7.90 -20.69 7.77
N PHE A 74 -8.22 -21.05 6.52
CA PHE A 74 -7.83 -22.35 5.96
C PHE A 74 -6.31 -22.49 5.86
N ALA A 75 -5.62 -21.49 5.31
CA ALA A 75 -4.16 -21.51 5.18
C ALA A 75 -3.45 -21.59 6.54
N LEU A 76 -3.98 -20.90 7.56
CA LEU A 76 -3.48 -20.96 8.94
C LEU A 76 -3.54 -22.36 9.57
N SER A 77 -4.46 -23.22 9.11
CA SER A 77 -4.54 -24.61 9.58
C SER A 77 -3.36 -25.47 9.10
N VAL A 78 -2.73 -25.08 7.98
CA VAL A 78 -1.58 -25.76 7.38
C VAL A 78 -0.27 -25.09 7.82
N ASP A 79 -0.23 -23.75 7.81
CA ASP A 79 0.92 -22.96 8.24
C ASP A 79 0.49 -21.88 9.25
N PRO A 80 0.78 -22.06 10.55
CA PRO A 80 0.41 -21.09 11.59
C PRO A 80 1.03 -19.70 11.42
N LYS A 81 2.12 -19.57 10.65
CA LYS A 81 2.80 -18.30 10.37
C LYS A 81 2.23 -17.58 9.14
N PHE A 82 1.29 -18.21 8.44
CA PHE A 82 0.71 -17.68 7.22
C PHE A 82 0.04 -16.32 7.46
N ARG A 83 0.27 -15.40 6.52
CA ARG A 83 -0.38 -14.09 6.45
C ARG A 83 -0.64 -13.79 4.98
N LEU A 84 -1.90 -13.63 4.61
CA LEU A 84 -2.26 -13.44 3.20
C LEU A 84 -1.66 -12.15 2.64
N VAL A 85 -1.73 -11.07 3.43
CA VAL A 85 -1.18 -9.76 3.03
C VAL A 85 0.33 -9.85 2.81
N ARG A 86 1.06 -10.62 3.64
CA ARG A 86 2.50 -10.82 3.46
C ARG A 86 2.82 -11.35 2.07
N GLY A 87 2.11 -12.40 1.65
CA GLY A 87 2.20 -13.01 0.32
C GLY A 87 1.85 -12.05 -0.82
N ALA A 88 0.73 -11.34 -0.69
CA ALA A 88 0.16 -10.55 -1.76
C ALA A 88 0.79 -9.15 -1.92
N TYR A 89 1.37 -8.59 -0.86
CA TYR A 89 1.78 -7.18 -0.84
C TYR A 89 2.79 -6.83 -1.93
N PRO A 90 3.87 -7.60 -2.18
CA PRO A 90 4.77 -7.36 -3.32
C PRO A 90 4.05 -7.30 -4.67
N TYR A 91 3.09 -8.19 -4.91
CA TYR A 91 2.37 -8.27 -6.18
C TYR A 91 1.46 -7.06 -6.39
N VAL A 92 0.74 -6.65 -5.34
CA VAL A 92 -0.11 -5.45 -5.38
C VAL A 92 0.74 -4.21 -5.65
N LEU A 93 1.89 -4.07 -4.98
CA LEU A 93 2.81 -2.96 -5.23
C LEU A 93 3.38 -2.97 -6.65
N ARG A 94 3.74 -4.15 -7.17
CA ARG A 94 4.22 -4.27 -8.55
C ARG A 94 3.17 -3.84 -9.56
N GLN A 95 1.93 -4.28 -9.40
CA GLN A 95 0.82 -3.89 -10.27
C GLN A 95 0.53 -2.38 -10.17
N LEU A 96 0.71 -1.80 -8.99
CA LEU A 96 0.52 -0.38 -8.75
C LEU A 96 1.61 0.50 -9.37
N LEU A 97 2.87 0.06 -9.32
CA LEU A 97 4.04 0.79 -9.84
C LEU A 97 4.33 0.50 -11.32
N SER A 98 3.88 -0.63 -11.83
CA SER A 98 4.01 -1.06 -13.22
C SER A 98 2.68 -1.60 -13.70
N PRO A 99 1.69 -0.73 -13.94
CA PRO A 99 0.44 -1.16 -14.57
C PRO A 99 0.76 -1.66 -15.98
N ASP A 100 0.88 -2.97 -16.11
CA ASP A 100 0.92 -3.67 -17.39
C ASP A 100 -0.50 -3.69 -17.94
N GLY A 101 -0.78 -2.84 -18.94
CA GLY A 101 -2.07 -2.80 -19.62
C GLY A 101 -2.70 -1.41 -19.68
N GLU A 102 -3.63 -1.25 -20.62
CA GLU A 102 -4.38 -0.01 -20.87
C GLU A 102 -5.33 0.38 -19.73
N GLU A 103 -5.45 -0.47 -18.70
CA GLU A 103 -6.27 -0.22 -17.52
C GLU A 103 -5.70 0.93 -16.71
N ARG A 104 -6.40 2.05 -16.80
CA ARG A 104 -6.09 3.28 -16.06
C ARG A 104 -6.14 2.95 -14.56
N THR A 105 -5.01 3.10 -13.86
CA THR A 105 -5.01 3.19 -12.39
C THR A 105 -6.13 4.14 -11.97
N PRO A 106 -7.08 3.72 -11.11
CA PRO A 106 -8.18 4.58 -10.70
C PRO A 106 -7.66 5.91 -10.18
N GLU A 107 -8.33 7.01 -10.52
CA GLU A 107 -7.85 8.36 -10.17
C GLU A 107 -7.60 8.51 -8.66
N SER A 108 -8.48 7.93 -7.83
CA SER A 108 -8.33 7.91 -6.38
C SER A 108 -7.06 7.19 -5.90
N LEU A 109 -6.66 6.13 -6.60
CA LEU A 109 -5.46 5.37 -6.28
C LEU A 109 -4.20 6.11 -6.73
N ARG A 110 -4.26 6.81 -7.88
CA ARG A 110 -3.21 7.74 -8.30
C ARG A 110 -3.02 8.88 -7.29
N GLN A 111 -4.11 9.49 -6.83
CA GLN A 111 -4.05 10.54 -5.81
C GLN A 111 -3.47 10.02 -4.49
N LEU A 112 -3.84 8.82 -4.06
CA LEU A 112 -3.26 8.18 -2.89
C LEU A 112 -1.76 7.94 -3.05
N LEU A 113 -1.30 7.50 -4.22
CA LEU A 113 0.12 7.34 -4.50
C LEU A 113 0.88 8.65 -4.43
N ILE A 114 0.33 9.73 -4.99
CA ILE A 114 0.93 11.07 -4.90
C ILE A 114 1.04 11.46 -3.42
N GLN A 115 -0.05 11.30 -2.66
CA GLN A 115 -0.07 11.62 -1.23
C GLN A 115 0.95 10.81 -0.42
N LEU A 116 1.16 9.54 -0.77
CA LEU A 116 2.05 8.64 -0.05
C LEU A 116 3.52 8.82 -0.44
N LEU A 117 3.79 9.21 -1.69
CA LEU A 117 5.15 9.37 -2.21
C LEU A 117 5.68 10.80 -2.12
N THR A 118 4.93 11.72 -1.49
CA THR A 118 5.36 13.11 -1.31
C THR A 118 5.27 13.54 0.13
N VAL A 119 6.21 14.38 0.55
CA VAL A 119 6.39 14.79 1.96
C VAL A 119 5.16 15.51 2.50
N ASP A 120 4.56 16.38 1.70
CA ASP A 120 3.39 17.20 2.07
C ASP A 120 2.08 16.72 1.43
N GLY A 121 2.15 15.63 0.66
CA GLY A 121 1.03 15.07 -0.09
C GLY A 121 0.62 15.88 -1.34
N LYS A 122 1.40 16.92 -1.73
CA LYS A 122 1.03 17.86 -2.81
C LYS A 122 1.85 17.66 -4.10
N GLY A 123 2.73 16.67 -4.16
CA GLY A 123 3.48 16.39 -5.39
C GLY A 123 4.70 17.28 -5.62
N GLN A 124 5.10 18.11 -4.64
CA GLN A 124 6.21 19.06 -4.80
C GLN A 124 7.56 18.43 -4.44
N GLU A 125 7.62 17.72 -3.32
CA GLU A 125 8.83 17.04 -2.83
C GLU A 125 8.57 15.54 -2.73
N ILE A 126 9.49 14.74 -3.28
CA ILE A 126 9.37 13.28 -3.31
C ILE A 126 9.98 12.69 -2.04
N GLU A 127 9.28 11.76 -1.40
CA GLU A 127 9.83 10.99 -0.30
C GLU A 127 10.59 9.77 -0.86
N TRP A 128 11.87 9.99 -1.21
CA TRP A 128 12.72 9.01 -1.89
C TRP A 128 12.87 7.70 -1.13
N ASP A 129 12.97 7.75 0.19
CA ASP A 129 13.08 6.55 1.01
C ASP A 129 11.83 5.67 0.92
N ARG A 130 10.63 6.28 0.93
CA ARG A 130 9.38 5.55 0.69
C ARG A 130 9.34 4.97 -0.71
N LEU A 131 9.63 5.76 -1.73
CA LEU A 131 9.62 5.27 -3.12
C LEU A 131 10.57 4.09 -3.29
N ARG A 132 11.80 4.20 -2.77
CA ARG A 132 12.79 3.13 -2.76
C ARG A 132 12.25 1.89 -2.05
N SER A 133 11.66 2.04 -0.86
CA SER A 133 11.09 0.92 -0.11
C SER A 133 10.00 0.19 -0.90
N LEU A 134 9.10 0.92 -1.57
CA LEU A 134 8.03 0.34 -2.36
C LEU A 134 8.55 -0.37 -3.61
N LEU A 135 9.54 0.22 -4.30
CA LEU A 135 10.17 -0.39 -5.47
C LEU A 135 10.90 -1.69 -5.09
N LEU A 136 11.63 -1.71 -3.98
CA LEU A 136 12.30 -2.91 -3.47
C LEU A 136 11.29 -3.99 -3.09
N LEU A 137 10.18 -3.64 -2.45
CA LEU A 137 9.11 -4.58 -2.11
C LEU A 137 8.39 -5.10 -3.36
N ALA A 138 8.14 -4.25 -4.35
CA ALA A 138 7.54 -4.65 -5.63
C ALA A 138 8.46 -5.54 -6.47
N GLU A 139 9.79 -5.35 -6.39
CA GLU A 139 10.76 -6.22 -7.06
C GLU A 139 10.69 -7.65 -6.56
N LYS A 140 10.39 -7.86 -5.27
CA LYS A 140 10.24 -9.19 -4.68
C LYS A 140 9.20 -10.04 -5.42
N ALA A 141 8.15 -9.43 -5.97
CA ALA A 141 7.12 -10.13 -6.76
C ALA A 141 7.63 -10.73 -8.09
N SER A 142 8.77 -10.26 -8.62
CA SER A 142 9.37 -10.81 -9.84
C SER A 142 10.24 -12.04 -9.60
N LYS A 143 10.56 -12.32 -8.34
CA LYS A 143 11.34 -13.50 -7.92
C LYS A 143 10.39 -14.54 -7.31
N ASN A 144 10.90 -15.72 -7.02
CA ASN A 144 10.21 -16.72 -6.19
C ASN A 144 10.05 -16.15 -4.76
N TYR A 145 9.07 -15.27 -4.58
CA TYR A 145 8.82 -14.61 -3.33
C TYR A 145 8.34 -15.64 -2.30
N ASN A 146 9.16 -15.85 -1.27
CA ASN A 146 8.78 -16.66 -0.13
C ASN A 146 8.32 -15.73 1.01
N PRO A 147 7.01 -15.67 1.32
CA PRO A 147 6.51 -14.81 2.39
C PRO A 147 6.95 -15.26 3.78
N ASN A 148 7.39 -16.51 3.95
CA ASN A 148 7.77 -17.07 5.24
C ASN A 148 9.27 -16.97 5.54
N GLU A 149 10.08 -16.52 4.57
CA GLU A 149 11.48 -16.19 4.82
C GLU A 149 11.57 -14.89 5.63
N ASP A 150 12.22 -14.98 6.80
CA ASP A 150 12.58 -13.80 7.56
C ASP A 150 13.50 -12.94 6.69
N ASN A 151 12.96 -11.82 6.23
CA ASN A 151 13.65 -10.86 5.38
C ASN A 151 14.63 -10.06 6.27
N ALA A 152 15.67 -10.71 6.77
CA ALA A 152 16.74 -10.08 7.55
C ALA A 152 17.61 -9.12 6.70
N ASP A 153 17.48 -9.19 5.37
CA ASP A 153 18.26 -8.39 4.41
C ASP A 153 17.43 -7.25 3.80
N ASP A 154 17.08 -6.24 4.60
CA ASP A 154 16.51 -4.99 4.08
C ASP A 154 17.59 -4.00 3.58
N LYS A 155 18.87 -4.39 3.63
CA LYS A 155 20.01 -3.64 3.06
C LYS A 155 20.37 -4.09 1.63
N ARG A 156 19.41 -4.52 0.82
CA ARG A 156 19.69 -4.87 -0.58
C ARG A 156 20.05 -3.60 -1.38
N SER A 157 21.15 -3.70 -2.13
CA SER A 157 21.52 -2.72 -3.15
C SER A 157 20.42 -2.64 -4.21
N VAL A 158 20.16 -1.45 -4.73
CA VAL A 158 19.23 -1.23 -5.84
C VAL A 158 19.66 -2.13 -7.02
N SER A 159 18.78 -3.06 -7.43
CA SER A 159 19.06 -4.00 -8.53
C SER A 159 18.73 -3.38 -9.89
N ARG A 160 19.26 -3.95 -10.98
CA ARG A 160 18.90 -3.53 -12.35
C ARG A 160 17.39 -3.61 -12.58
N GLN A 161 16.74 -4.64 -12.05
CA GLN A 161 15.28 -4.82 -12.12
C GLN A 161 14.52 -3.73 -11.35
N THR A 162 15.07 -3.28 -10.21
CA THR A 162 14.49 -2.16 -9.44
C THR A 162 14.57 -0.86 -10.24
N ILE A 163 15.68 -0.61 -10.92
CA ILE A 163 15.86 0.56 -11.80
C ILE A 163 14.90 0.47 -12.99
N GLU A 164 14.79 -0.69 -13.64
CA GLU A 164 13.85 -0.88 -14.75
C GLU A 164 12.40 -0.62 -14.32
N LEU A 165 12.01 -1.12 -13.15
CA LEU A 165 10.69 -0.87 -12.57
C LEU A 165 10.48 0.62 -12.28
N PHE A 166 11.50 1.32 -11.75
CA PHE A 166 11.44 2.76 -11.52
C PHE A 166 11.27 3.54 -12.82
N ILE A 167 12.04 3.23 -13.87
CA ILE A 167 11.94 3.90 -15.17
C ILE A 167 10.55 3.65 -15.79
N LYS A 168 10.04 2.43 -15.69
CA LYS A 168 8.68 2.09 -16.12
C LYS A 168 7.63 2.88 -15.35
N PHE A 169 7.79 3.01 -14.03
CA PHE A 169 6.90 3.81 -13.20
C PHE A 169 6.95 5.30 -13.58
N LEU A 170 8.15 5.87 -13.71
CA LEU A 170 8.38 7.28 -14.09
C LEU A 170 7.77 7.65 -15.45
N THR A 171 7.82 6.71 -16.40
CA THR A 171 7.25 6.89 -17.75
C THR A 171 5.74 6.62 -17.80
N SER A 172 5.17 5.97 -16.78
CA SER A 172 3.74 5.71 -16.68
C SER A 172 2.90 6.99 -16.47
N LYS A 173 1.60 6.90 -16.77
CA LYS A 173 0.63 7.99 -16.47
C LYS A 173 0.55 8.30 -14.97
N THR A 174 0.79 7.30 -14.13
CA THR A 174 0.75 7.40 -12.68
C THR A 174 1.99 8.11 -12.14
N GLY A 175 3.18 7.86 -12.70
CA GLY A 175 4.44 8.48 -12.28
C GLY A 175 4.70 9.89 -12.85
N MET A 176 3.79 10.44 -13.67
CA MET A 176 3.99 11.77 -14.29
C MET A 176 4.21 12.90 -13.28
N PHE A 177 3.66 12.80 -12.06
CA PHE A 177 3.86 13.82 -11.02
C PHE A 177 5.33 13.97 -10.60
N MET A 178 6.13 12.91 -10.73
CA MET A 178 7.53 12.90 -10.32
C MET A 178 8.46 13.64 -11.29
N LYS A 179 8.01 13.93 -12.52
CA LYS A 179 8.89 14.50 -13.55
C LYS A 179 9.46 15.87 -13.16
N LYS A 180 8.63 16.77 -12.64
CA LYS A 180 9.07 18.12 -12.26
C LYS A 180 10.00 18.09 -11.03
N PRO A 181 9.65 17.42 -9.92
CA PRO A 181 10.56 17.27 -8.78
C PRO A 181 11.90 16.63 -9.16
N LEU A 182 11.87 15.57 -9.98
CA LEU A 182 13.10 14.88 -10.42
C LEU A 182 14.03 15.83 -11.19
N VAL A 183 13.51 16.65 -12.11
CA VAL A 183 14.33 17.59 -12.87
C VAL A 183 14.95 18.65 -11.95
N TYR A 184 14.18 19.16 -11.00
CA TYR A 184 14.66 20.15 -10.04
C TYR A 184 15.82 19.61 -9.18
N GLU A 185 15.65 18.43 -8.61
CA GLU A 185 16.69 17.80 -7.79
C GLU A 185 17.93 17.43 -8.62
N LEU A 186 17.74 16.97 -9.87
CA LEU A 186 18.86 16.70 -10.77
C LEU A 186 19.62 17.99 -11.12
N SER A 187 18.93 19.11 -11.35
CA SER A 187 19.60 20.40 -11.57
C SER A 187 20.37 20.84 -10.33
N GLU A 188 19.78 20.73 -9.14
CA GLU A 188 20.44 21.09 -7.89
C GLU A 188 21.67 20.21 -7.61
N ALA A 189 21.58 18.90 -7.89
CA ALA A 189 22.70 17.98 -7.76
C ALA A 189 23.84 18.30 -8.74
N ILE A 190 23.52 18.67 -9.98
CA ILE A 190 24.53 19.05 -10.98
C ILE A 190 25.18 20.39 -10.60
N ASP A 191 24.39 21.37 -10.20
CA ASP A 191 24.89 22.70 -9.79
C ASP A 191 25.74 22.60 -8.51
N GLY A 192 25.40 21.70 -7.58
CA GLY A 192 26.19 21.44 -6.38
C GLY A 192 27.48 20.64 -6.61
N MET A 193 27.64 20.04 -7.79
CA MET A 193 28.87 19.34 -8.21
C MET A 193 29.85 20.23 -8.99
N ALA A 194 29.39 21.39 -9.49
CA ALA A 194 30.18 22.35 -10.25
C ALA A 194 30.89 23.37 -9.33
#